data_AF-A0A918H5L3-F1
#
_entry.id   AF-A0A918H5L3-F1
#
_cell.length_a   1.000
_cell.length_b   1.000
_cell.length_c   1.000
_cell.angle_alpha   90.00
_cell.angle_beta   90.00
_cell.angle_gamma   90.00
#
_symmetry.space_group_name_H-M   'P 1'
#
loop_
_entity.id
_entity.type
_entity.pdbx_description
1 polymer ?
#
loop_
_entity_poly.entity_id
_entity_poly.type
_entity_poly.pdbx_seq_one_letter_code
_entity_poly.pdbx_strand_id
1 'polypeptide(L)'
;MGRIDNARIRVYAGMERFDDAWGSAHAALDRFRQLGNEMWHAHTQRDVGWLHLRQGSPDQALAPLTEAVDVTRRAGDAYAEAMARHLRGVAHRELGELSDARGDLEAALAIYQAGAYEWNEAAVLHDLIRTLRADGASDEADRMESSAISTNPAFARMPGRDGARAIPDEE
;
A
#
# COMPACT_ATOMS: atom_id res chain seq x y z
N MET A 1 -3.86 9.79 -19.47
CA MET A 1 -2.45 10.20 -19.29
C MET A 1 -1.92 9.75 -17.94
N GLY A 2 -2.54 10.15 -16.82
CA GLY A 2 -2.08 9.77 -15.47
C GLY A 2 -1.86 8.28 -15.23
N ARG A 3 -2.83 7.44 -15.60
CA ARG A 3 -2.68 5.97 -15.53
C ARG A 3 -1.43 5.42 -16.24
N ILE A 4 -1.05 5.98 -17.39
CA ILE A 4 0.10 5.48 -18.19
C ILE A 4 1.42 5.90 -17.53
N ASP A 5 1.47 7.10 -16.97
CA ASP A 5 2.64 7.62 -16.27
C ASP A 5 2.92 6.77 -15.02
N ASN A 6 1.90 6.51 -14.22
CA ASN A 6 2.01 5.68 -13.01
C ASN A 6 2.21 4.18 -13.31
N ALA A 7 1.61 3.66 -14.39
CA ALA A 7 1.87 2.29 -14.81
C ALA A 7 3.33 2.05 -15.18
N ARG A 8 4.01 3.03 -15.80
CA ARG A 8 5.44 2.93 -16.12
C ARG A 8 6.31 2.79 -14.87
N ILE A 9 6.00 3.55 -13.81
CA ILE A 9 6.69 3.45 -12.51
C ILE A 9 6.67 1.99 -12.03
N ARG A 10 5.48 1.41 -11.99
CA ARG A 10 5.24 0.03 -11.53
C ARG A 10 5.89 -1.03 -12.40
N VAL A 11 5.79 -0.89 -13.72
CA VAL A 11 6.43 -1.81 -14.68
C VAL A 11 7.94 -1.77 -14.54
N TYR A 12 8.56 -0.59 -14.50
CA TYR A 12 10.02 -0.49 -14.33
C TYR A 12 10.48 -1.05 -12.99
N ALA A 13 9.76 -0.75 -11.90
CA ALA A 13 10.06 -1.31 -10.58
C ALA A 13 9.87 -2.83 -10.51
N GLY A 14 8.86 -3.37 -11.21
CA GLY A 14 8.66 -4.83 -11.35
C GLY A 14 9.81 -5.50 -12.11
N MET A 15 10.46 -4.79 -13.02
CA MET A 15 11.68 -5.22 -13.72
C MET A 15 12.98 -4.90 -12.96
N GLU A 16 12.90 -4.44 -11.72
CA GLU A 16 14.04 -3.98 -10.91
C GLU A 16 14.85 -2.83 -11.54
N ARG A 17 14.27 -2.14 -12.52
CA ARG A 17 14.84 -0.95 -13.16
C ARG A 17 14.49 0.29 -12.35
N PHE A 18 15.05 0.39 -11.15
CA PHE A 18 14.69 1.44 -10.19
C PHE A 18 15.01 2.85 -10.70
N ASP A 19 16.11 3.04 -11.42
CA ASP A 19 16.45 4.36 -11.99
C ASP A 19 15.39 4.85 -12.97
N ASP A 20 14.87 3.96 -13.83
CA ASP A 20 13.80 4.29 -14.76
C ASP A 20 12.45 4.52 -14.06
N ALA A 21 12.19 3.76 -12.98
CA ALA A 21 11.00 3.93 -12.15
C ALA A 21 11.00 5.30 -11.46
N TRP A 22 12.14 5.68 -10.86
CA TRP A 22 12.35 7.00 -10.28
C TRP A 22 12.27 8.11 -11.32
N GLY A 23 12.90 7.96 -12.47
CA GLY A 23 12.80 8.92 -13.57
C GLY A 23 11.34 9.15 -14.00
N SER A 24 10.56 8.06 -14.09
CA SER A 24 9.13 8.12 -14.41
C SER A 24 8.32 8.80 -13.31
N ALA A 25 8.62 8.51 -12.04
CA ALA A 25 7.94 9.12 -10.89
C ALA A 25 8.18 10.64 -10.83
N HIS A 26 9.43 11.10 -10.96
CA HIS A 26 9.75 12.53 -10.97
C HIS A 26 9.05 13.26 -12.11
N ALA A 27 9.10 12.71 -13.33
CA ALA A 27 8.43 13.30 -14.49
C ALA A 27 6.91 13.39 -14.30
N ALA A 28 6.30 12.37 -13.69
CA ALA A 28 4.87 12.36 -13.38
C ALA A 28 4.50 13.41 -12.32
N LEU A 29 5.25 13.48 -11.21
CA LEU A 29 5.05 14.47 -10.15
C LEU A 29 5.15 15.90 -10.69
N ASP A 30 6.19 16.22 -11.45
CA ASP A 30 6.36 17.55 -12.03
C ASP A 30 5.23 17.91 -12.98
N ARG A 31 4.79 16.95 -13.80
CA ARG A 31 3.66 17.14 -14.71
C ARG A 31 2.36 17.40 -13.95
N PHE A 32 2.01 16.58 -12.97
CA PHE A 32 0.75 16.75 -12.23
C PHE A 32 0.76 18.00 -11.35
N ARG A 33 1.93 18.41 -10.84
CA ARG A 33 2.10 19.70 -10.17
C ARG A 33 1.81 20.87 -11.11
N GLN A 34 2.40 20.87 -12.32
CA GLN A 34 2.16 21.92 -13.31
C GLN A 34 0.70 22.00 -13.77
N LEU A 35 0.00 20.85 -13.80
CA LEU A 35 -1.41 20.76 -14.17
C LEU A 35 -2.36 21.05 -12.99
N GLY A 36 -1.85 21.23 -11.77
CA GLY A 36 -2.68 21.36 -10.57
C GLY A 36 -3.53 20.12 -10.27
N ASN A 37 -3.10 18.93 -10.72
CA ASN A 37 -3.86 17.70 -10.56
C ASN A 37 -3.47 16.98 -9.27
N GLU A 38 -4.07 17.40 -8.15
CA GLU A 38 -3.78 16.85 -6.82
C GLU A 38 -4.01 15.33 -6.74
N MET A 39 -5.04 14.80 -7.40
CA MET A 39 -5.34 13.37 -7.39
C MET A 39 -4.23 12.54 -8.04
N TRP A 40 -3.84 12.86 -9.28
CA TRP A 40 -2.76 12.13 -9.93
C TRP A 40 -1.42 12.34 -9.23
N HIS A 41 -1.17 13.52 -8.64
CA HIS A 41 -0.01 13.74 -7.78
C HIS A 41 -0.01 12.77 -6.59
N ALA A 42 -1.13 12.61 -5.89
CA ALA A 42 -1.26 11.67 -4.76
C ALA A 42 -1.08 10.19 -5.17
N HIS A 43 -1.64 9.77 -6.31
CA HIS A 43 -1.38 8.42 -6.83
C HIS A 43 0.11 8.20 -7.13
N THR A 44 0.80 9.21 -7.67
CA THR A 44 2.24 9.12 -7.91
C THR A 44 3.02 9.10 -6.59
N GLN A 45 2.62 9.88 -5.58
CA GLN A 45 3.22 9.84 -4.24
C GLN A 45 3.06 8.45 -3.60
N ARG A 46 1.89 7.80 -3.75
CA ARG A 46 1.71 6.41 -3.33
C ARG A 46 2.72 5.48 -4.00
N ASP A 47 2.90 5.60 -5.32
CA ASP A 47 3.85 4.77 -6.07
C ASP A 47 5.30 5.07 -5.65
N VAL A 48 5.65 6.32 -5.32
CA VAL A 48 6.94 6.72 -4.73
C VAL A 48 7.18 6.07 -3.37
N GLY A 49 6.19 6.08 -2.49
CA GLY A 49 6.26 5.38 -1.21
C GLY A 49 6.48 3.87 -1.39
N TRP A 50 5.80 3.27 -2.36
CA TRP A 50 6.03 1.87 -2.72
C TRP A 50 7.44 1.62 -3.28
N LEU A 51 8.02 2.53 -4.09
CA LEU A 51 9.41 2.41 -4.55
C LEU A 51 10.39 2.40 -3.38
N HIS A 52 10.20 3.29 -2.39
CA HIS A 52 11.03 3.31 -1.20
C HIS A 52 10.97 1.99 -0.43
N LEU A 53 9.78 1.43 -0.22
CA LEU A 53 9.62 0.10 0.39
C LEU A 53 10.32 -1.00 -0.41
N ARG A 54 10.19 -0.99 -1.74
CA ARG A 54 10.86 -1.94 -2.63
C ARG A 54 12.39 -1.87 -2.56
N GLN A 55 12.93 -0.72 -2.18
CA GLN A 55 14.38 -0.50 -2.02
C GLN A 55 14.85 -0.63 -0.57
N GLY A 56 13.96 -1.00 0.37
CA GLY A 56 14.31 -1.18 1.79
C GLY A 56 14.51 0.13 2.56
N SER A 57 13.86 1.22 2.13
CA SER A 57 13.89 2.53 2.79
C SER A 57 12.51 2.91 3.36
N PRO A 58 11.97 2.19 4.36
CA PRO A 58 10.63 2.43 4.88
C PRO A 58 10.44 3.81 5.51
N ASP A 59 11.49 4.39 6.09
CA ASP A 59 11.49 5.75 6.64
C ASP A 59 11.18 6.80 5.56
N GLN A 60 11.74 6.64 4.37
CA GLN A 60 11.53 7.53 3.23
C GLN A 60 10.15 7.35 2.60
N ALA A 61 9.47 6.23 2.84
CA ALA A 61 8.13 5.96 2.34
C ALA A 61 7.03 6.73 3.12
N LEU A 62 7.27 7.10 4.38
CA LEU A 62 6.22 7.65 5.25
C LEU A 62 5.66 9.00 4.77
N ALA A 63 6.54 9.93 4.38
CA ALA A 63 6.13 11.25 3.90
C ALA A 63 5.26 11.19 2.63
N PRO A 64 5.69 10.54 1.53
CA PRO A 64 4.89 10.45 0.30
C PRO A 64 3.57 9.67 0.53
N LEU A 65 3.59 8.62 1.35
CA LEU A 65 2.37 7.87 1.68
C LEU A 65 1.38 8.68 2.52
N THR A 66 1.87 9.51 3.44
CA THR A 66 1.01 10.40 4.23
C THR A 66 0.35 11.46 3.38
N GLU A 67 1.08 12.07 2.45
CA GLU A 67 0.50 12.99 1.47
C GLU A 67 -0.59 12.29 0.64
N ALA A 68 -0.31 11.07 0.15
CA ALA A 68 -1.27 10.30 -0.61
C ALA A 68 -2.56 10.02 0.19
N VAL A 69 -2.45 9.54 1.44
CA VAL A 69 -3.59 9.29 2.33
C VAL A 69 -4.43 10.56 2.53
N ASP A 70 -3.79 11.70 2.78
CA ASP A 70 -4.51 12.94 3.06
C ASP A 70 -5.26 13.48 1.83
N VAL A 71 -4.67 13.39 0.65
CA VAL A 71 -5.30 13.85 -0.59
C VAL A 71 -6.45 12.93 -0.97
N THR A 72 -6.25 11.60 -0.99
CA THR A 72 -7.29 10.65 -1.40
C THR A 72 -8.47 10.66 -0.44
N ARG A 73 -8.21 10.81 0.87
CA ARG A 73 -9.26 11.01 1.88
C ARG A 73 -10.07 12.28 1.63
N ARG A 74 -9.41 13.42 1.38
CA ARG A 74 -10.12 14.69 1.06
C ARG A 74 -10.95 14.58 -0.22
N ALA A 75 -10.48 13.81 -1.19
CA ALA A 75 -11.16 13.60 -2.47
C ALA A 75 -12.26 12.54 -2.40
N GLY A 76 -12.35 11.75 -1.33
CA GLY A 76 -13.30 10.64 -1.20
C GLY A 76 -12.95 9.43 -2.05
N ASP A 77 -11.70 9.28 -2.49
CA ASP A 77 -11.23 8.09 -3.20
C ASP A 77 -10.82 7.01 -2.18
N ALA A 78 -11.83 6.28 -1.69
CA ALA A 78 -11.66 5.29 -0.64
C ALA A 78 -10.66 4.19 -1.03
N TYR A 79 -10.69 3.71 -2.28
CA TYR A 79 -9.77 2.66 -2.72
C TYR A 79 -8.32 3.13 -2.69
N ALA A 80 -8.04 4.31 -3.27
CA ALA A 80 -6.69 4.87 -3.26
C ALA A 80 -6.20 5.18 -1.84
N GLU A 81 -7.10 5.63 -0.95
CA GLU A 81 -6.84 5.86 0.46
C GLU A 81 -6.45 4.57 1.20
N ALA A 82 -7.19 3.47 0.97
CA ALA A 82 -6.89 2.17 1.57
C ALA A 82 -5.52 1.65 1.13
N MET A 83 -5.16 1.83 -0.15
CA MET A 83 -3.85 1.42 -0.64
C MET A 83 -2.69 2.22 -0.04
N ALA A 84 -2.84 3.54 0.03
CA ALA A 84 -1.82 4.39 0.62
C ALA A 84 -1.62 4.06 2.11
N ARG A 85 -2.72 3.82 2.85
CA ARG A 85 -2.66 3.35 4.24
C ARG A 85 -2.01 1.98 4.38
N HIS A 86 -2.38 1.01 3.54
CA HIS A 86 -1.78 -0.32 3.59
C HIS A 86 -0.25 -0.25 3.44
N LEU A 87 0.24 0.48 2.44
CA LEU A 87 1.68 0.68 2.26
C LEU A 87 2.31 1.42 3.44
N ARG A 88 1.64 2.42 4.01
CA ARG A 88 2.17 3.15 5.17
C ARG A 88 2.23 2.28 6.42
N GLY A 89 1.24 1.40 6.60
CA GLY A 89 1.25 0.41 7.66
C GLY A 89 2.38 -0.62 7.50
N VAL A 90 2.73 -0.99 6.27
CA VAL A 90 3.92 -1.81 5.99
C VAL A 90 5.20 -1.05 6.36
N ALA A 91 5.32 0.23 5.99
CA ALA A 91 6.47 1.07 6.35
C ALA A 91 6.64 1.18 7.88
N HIS A 92 5.57 1.50 8.60
CA HIS A 92 5.57 1.56 10.06
C HIS A 92 5.99 0.22 10.68
N ARG A 93 5.51 -0.91 10.15
CA ARG A 93 5.91 -2.23 10.65
C ARG A 93 7.41 -2.49 10.46
N GLU A 94 7.97 -2.16 9.29
CA GLU A 94 9.41 -2.32 9.03
C GLU A 94 10.28 -1.44 9.94
N LEU A 95 9.75 -0.30 10.39
CA LEU A 95 10.38 0.59 11.36
C LEU A 95 10.17 0.15 12.82
N GLY A 96 9.36 -0.87 13.08
CA GLY A 96 9.00 -1.32 14.43
C GLY A 96 7.93 -0.47 15.12
N GLU A 97 7.28 0.43 14.39
CA GLU A 97 6.20 1.30 14.85
C GLU A 97 4.85 0.54 14.80
N LEU A 98 4.76 -0.54 15.58
CA LEU A 98 3.70 -1.56 15.43
C LEU A 98 2.29 -1.02 15.70
N SER A 99 2.14 -0.05 16.60
CA SER A 99 0.83 0.57 16.89
C SER A 99 0.31 1.38 15.70
N ASP A 100 1.17 2.18 15.06
CA ASP A 100 0.81 2.95 13.86
C ASP A 100 0.55 2.02 12.68
N ALA A 101 1.38 0.98 12.53
CA ALA A 101 1.19 -0.06 11.52
C ALA A 101 -0.18 -0.74 11.65
N ARG A 102 -0.56 -1.14 12.87
CA ARG A 102 -1.85 -1.76 13.16
C ARG A 102 -3.00 -0.82 12.78
N GLY A 103 -2.94 0.44 13.21
CA GLY A 103 -4.00 1.42 12.93
C GLY A 103 -4.22 1.65 11.42
N ASP A 104 -3.14 1.78 10.65
CA ASP A 104 -3.22 1.95 9.20
C ASP A 104 -3.78 0.71 8.48
N LEU A 105 -3.34 -0.48 8.88
CA LEU A 105 -3.77 -1.74 8.28
C LEU A 105 -5.24 -2.06 8.61
N GLU A 106 -5.69 -1.80 9.84
CA GLU A 106 -7.10 -1.94 10.24
C GLU A 106 -8.01 -0.97 9.46
N ALA A 107 -7.56 0.28 9.28
CA ALA A 107 -8.30 1.27 8.49
C ALA A 107 -8.38 0.89 7.00
N ALA A 108 -7.29 0.37 6.43
CA ALA A 108 -7.30 -0.16 5.06
C ALA A 108 -8.21 -1.38 4.90
N LEU A 109 -8.16 -2.32 5.85
CA LEU A 109 -9.02 -3.52 5.87
C LEU A 109 -10.50 -3.17 5.88
N ALA A 110 -10.92 -2.22 6.72
CA ALA A 110 -12.31 -1.79 6.78
C ALA A 110 -12.83 -1.26 5.44
N ILE A 111 -11.99 -0.50 4.71
CA ILE A 111 -12.34 -0.01 3.37
C ILE A 111 -12.38 -1.16 2.36
N TYR A 112 -11.40 -2.07 2.41
CA TYR A 112 -11.36 -3.19 1.47
C TYR A 112 -12.58 -4.12 1.60
N GLN A 113 -13.02 -4.37 2.83
CA GLN A 113 -14.25 -5.12 3.11
C GLN A 113 -15.50 -4.39 2.62
N ALA A 114 -15.61 -3.08 2.90
CA ALA A 114 -16.76 -2.29 2.47
C ALA A 114 -16.90 -2.22 0.94
N GLY A 115 -15.78 -2.21 0.21
CA GLY A 115 -15.76 -2.20 -1.25
C GLY A 115 -15.72 -3.57 -1.92
N ALA A 116 -15.77 -4.67 -1.14
CA ALA A 116 -15.65 -6.04 -1.64
C ALA A 116 -14.37 -6.30 -2.47
N TYR A 117 -13.25 -5.67 -2.10
CA TYR A 117 -11.95 -5.83 -2.75
C TYR A 117 -11.24 -7.08 -2.21
N GLU A 118 -11.75 -8.26 -2.53
CA GLU A 118 -11.34 -9.56 -1.92
C GLU A 118 -9.82 -9.80 -1.96
N TRP A 119 -9.17 -9.42 -3.06
CA TRP A 119 -7.73 -9.57 -3.24
C TRP A 119 -6.94 -8.64 -2.30
N ASN A 120 -7.31 -7.37 -2.25
CA ASN A 120 -6.68 -6.40 -1.36
C ASN A 120 -6.96 -6.71 0.11
N GLU A 121 -8.17 -7.17 0.45
CA GLU A 121 -8.53 -7.65 1.78
C GLU A 121 -7.58 -8.77 2.22
N ALA A 122 -7.37 -9.77 1.37
CA ALA A 122 -6.45 -10.86 1.68
C ALA A 122 -5.01 -10.38 1.89
N ALA A 123 -4.53 -9.46 1.05
CA ALA A 123 -3.18 -8.91 1.17
C ALA A 123 -2.97 -8.12 2.47
N VAL A 124 -3.93 -7.26 2.85
CA VAL A 124 -3.83 -6.49 4.09
C VAL A 124 -3.98 -7.38 5.33
N LEU A 125 -4.78 -8.44 5.27
CA LEU A 125 -4.90 -9.42 6.36
C LEU A 125 -3.56 -10.11 6.63
N HIS A 126 -2.83 -10.52 5.59
CA HIS A 126 -1.48 -11.08 5.75
C HIS A 126 -0.55 -10.10 6.47
N ASP A 127 -0.58 -8.83 6.10
CA ASP A 127 0.26 -7.81 6.71
C ASP A 127 -0.15 -7.48 8.16
N LEU A 128 -1.46 -7.42 8.44
CA LEU A 128 -1.98 -7.18 9.78
C LEU A 128 -1.66 -8.35 10.72
N ILE A 129 -1.82 -9.59 10.27
CA ILE A 129 -1.44 -10.79 11.04
C ILE A 129 0.04 -10.77 11.38
N ARG A 130 0.92 -10.37 10.44
CA ARG A 130 2.36 -10.20 10.73
C ARG A 130 2.60 -9.12 11.78
N THR A 131 1.93 -7.98 11.68
CA THR A 131 2.03 -6.88 12.65
C THR A 131 1.57 -7.34 14.04
N LEU A 132 0.43 -8.03 14.14
CA LEU A 132 -0.09 -8.56 15.41
C LEU A 132 0.87 -9.58 16.05
N ARG A 133 1.47 -10.46 15.24
CA ARG A 133 2.50 -11.39 15.72
C ARG A 133 3.75 -10.67 16.24
N ALA A 134 4.19 -9.62 15.55
CA ALA A 134 5.32 -8.79 15.99
C ALA A 134 5.00 -8.01 17.28
N ASP A 135 3.74 -7.60 17.48
CA ASP A 135 3.25 -6.90 18.66
C ASP A 135 2.97 -7.83 19.86
N GLY A 136 3.21 -9.14 19.70
CA GLY A 136 2.95 -10.15 20.72
C GLY A 136 1.47 -10.55 20.87
N ALA A 137 0.59 -10.03 20.03
CA ALA A 137 -0.84 -10.35 20.00
C ALA A 137 -1.11 -11.66 19.21
N SER A 138 -0.38 -12.73 19.50
CA SER A 138 -0.45 -14.00 18.75
C SER A 138 -1.84 -14.64 18.74
N ASP A 139 -2.55 -14.63 19.89
CA ASP A 139 -3.91 -15.17 19.98
C ASP A 139 -4.93 -14.40 19.12
N GLU A 140 -4.71 -13.10 18.92
CA GLU A 140 -5.52 -12.29 18.01
C GLU A 140 -5.18 -12.60 16.55
N ALA A 141 -3.89 -12.70 16.24
CA ALA A 141 -3.39 -13.05 14.91
C ALA A 141 -3.92 -14.41 14.43
N ASP A 142 -3.90 -15.43 15.29
CA ASP A 142 -4.32 -16.80 14.93
C ASP A 142 -5.85 -16.90 14.73
N ARG A 143 -6.63 -16.13 15.51
CA ARG A 143 -8.08 -16.00 15.30
C ARG A 143 -8.39 -15.30 13.98
N MET A 144 -7.66 -14.22 13.68
CA MET A 144 -7.79 -13.48 12.43
C MET A 144 -7.43 -14.36 11.23
N GLU A 145 -6.33 -15.11 11.31
CA GLU A 145 -5.89 -16.03 10.25
C GLU A 145 -6.92 -17.14 10.01
N SER A 146 -7.43 -17.76 11.09
CA SER A 146 -8.48 -18.79 10.99
C SER A 146 -9.77 -18.24 10.34
N SER A 147 -10.18 -17.02 10.70
CA SER A 147 -11.31 -16.35 10.08
C SER A 147 -11.05 -16.10 8.59
N ALA A 148 -9.91 -15.51 8.25
CA ALA A 148 -9.52 -15.15 6.90
C ALA A 148 -9.51 -16.36 5.95
N ILE A 149 -8.98 -17.51 6.39
CA ILE A 149 -9.00 -18.76 5.63
C ILE A 149 -10.43 -19.21 5.31
N SER A 150 -11.38 -19.00 6.22
CA SER A 150 -12.77 -19.43 6.05
C SER A 150 -13.61 -18.45 5.22
N THR A 151 -13.31 -17.15 5.29
CA THR A 151 -14.16 -16.10 4.72
C THR A 151 -13.63 -15.50 3.42
N ASN A 152 -12.32 -15.62 3.15
CA ASN A 152 -11.68 -15.04 1.98
C ASN A 152 -10.89 -16.12 1.19
N PRO A 153 -11.43 -16.65 0.08
CA PRO A 153 -10.75 -17.66 -0.72
C PRO A 153 -9.40 -17.21 -1.31
N ALA A 154 -9.19 -15.90 -1.51
CA ALA A 154 -7.94 -15.37 -2.01
C ALA A 154 -6.84 -15.45 -0.93
N PHE A 155 -7.17 -15.30 0.36
CA PHE A 155 -6.23 -15.36 1.47
C PHE A 155 -5.39 -16.65 1.48
N ALA A 156 -6.03 -17.81 1.34
CA ALA A 156 -5.35 -19.11 1.30
C ALA A 156 -4.56 -19.35 0.00
N ARG A 157 -4.96 -18.71 -1.10
CA ARG A 157 -4.27 -18.83 -2.41
C ARG A 157 -3.11 -17.87 -2.56
N MET A 158 -2.96 -16.89 -1.67
CA MET A 158 -1.86 -15.93 -1.64
C MET A 158 -0.69 -16.46 -0.82
N PRO A 159 0.41 -16.91 -1.43
CA PRO A 159 1.60 -17.25 -0.68
C PRO A 159 2.31 -15.96 -0.21
N GLY A 160 2.30 -15.72 1.11
CA GLY A 160 3.34 -14.96 1.82
C GLY A 160 3.69 -13.57 1.29
N ARG A 161 2.79 -12.86 0.60
CA ARG A 161 3.11 -11.52 0.07
C ARG A 161 3.12 -10.49 1.18
N ASP A 162 4.25 -9.79 1.24
CA ASP A 162 4.45 -8.50 1.89
C ASP A 162 3.83 -7.42 0.99
N GLY A 163 3.04 -6.49 1.53
CA GLY A 163 2.44 -5.39 0.78
C GLY A 163 3.46 -4.56 0.00
N ALA A 164 4.74 -4.55 0.42
CA ALA A 164 5.84 -3.96 -0.34
C ALA A 164 6.18 -4.71 -1.64
N ARG A 165 5.92 -6.02 -1.73
CA ARG A 165 6.23 -6.87 -2.90
C ARG A 165 5.09 -7.02 -3.89
N ALA A 166 3.86 -6.67 -3.51
CA ALA A 166 2.74 -6.60 -4.43
C ALA A 166 2.85 -5.30 -5.26
N ILE A 167 2.68 -5.39 -6.58
CA ILE A 167 2.55 -4.20 -7.42
C ILE A 167 1.19 -3.57 -7.11
N PRO A 168 1.12 -2.28 -6.72
CA PRO A 168 -0.15 -1.58 -6.54
C PRO A 168 -0.99 -1.65 -7.83
N ASP A 169 -2.28 -1.97 -7.75
CA ASP A 169 -3.24 -2.09 -8.86
C ASP A 169 -2.90 -3.10 -9.99
N GLU A 170 -2.56 -4.35 -9.67
CA GLU A 170 -2.71 -5.46 -10.64
C GLU A 170 -4.19 -5.92 -10.70
N GLU A 171 -5.04 -5.10 -11.32
CA GLU A 171 -6.23 -5.58 -12.06
C GLU A 171 -6.12 -5.16 -13.53
#